data_AF-A0A0A9D4J6-F1
#
_entry.id   AF-A0A0A9D4J6-F1
#
_cell.length_a   1.000
_cell.length_b   1.000
_cell.length_c   1.000
_cell.angle_alpha   90.00
_cell.angle_beta   90.00
_cell.angle_gamma   90.00
#
_symmetry.space_group_name_H-M   'P 1'
#
loop_
_entity.id
_entity.type
_entity.pdbx_description
1 polymer ?
#
loop_
_entity_poly.entity_id
_entity_poly.type
_entity_poly.pdbx_seq_one_letter_code
_entity_poly.pdbx_strand_id
1 'polypeptide(L)'
;MVVDCWQEGPKGSMVFKYKLQRIPGQPELALHAVKETRKSKVREGLCLPDISQGSERIPICVINTIDDMRPAPFEYITKVIYPPWYEKKPPTGCDCTNGCSDSIKCACAVKNGGEIPFNFNGAIVEAKPLIYECGPSCSFYAMIHEG
;
A
#
# COMPACT_ATOMS: atom_id res chain seq x y z
N MET A 1 23.24 -0.44 -24.67
CA MET A 1 23.74 -0.73 -26.03
C MET A 1 23.98 -2.23 -26.18
N VAL A 2 23.73 -2.80 -27.36
CA VAL A 2 24.10 -4.19 -27.66
C VAL A 2 25.60 -4.22 -27.94
N VAL A 3 26.32 -5.10 -27.26
CA VAL A 3 27.78 -5.21 -27.39
C VAL A 3 28.25 -6.57 -27.92
N ASP A 4 27.33 -7.54 -28.02
CA ASP A 4 27.63 -8.86 -28.58
C ASP A 4 26.33 -9.59 -29.00
N CYS A 5 26.43 -10.54 -29.93
CA CYS A 5 25.34 -11.44 -30.29
C CYS A 5 25.87 -12.84 -30.71
N TRP A 6 25.16 -13.90 -30.31
CA TRP A 6 25.52 -15.28 -30.66
C TRP A 6 24.29 -16.19 -30.71
N GLN A 7 24.48 -17.38 -31.29
CA GLN A 7 23.49 -18.45 -31.27
C GLN A 7 23.91 -19.54 -30.28
N GLU A 8 22.95 -20.07 -29.53
CA GLU A 8 23.20 -21.12 -28.55
C GLU A 8 22.00 -22.07 -28.47
N GLY A 9 22.25 -23.36 -28.30
CA GLY A 9 21.21 -24.38 -28.16
C GLY A 9 21.47 -25.64 -29.02
N PRO A 10 20.68 -26.70 -28.82
CA PRO A 10 20.79 -27.91 -29.64
C PRO A 10 20.21 -27.68 -31.04
N LYS A 11 20.57 -28.56 -31.99
CA LYS A 11 19.94 -28.58 -33.32
C LYS A 11 18.42 -28.78 -33.15
N GLY A 12 17.64 -27.86 -33.73
CA GLY A 12 16.17 -27.83 -33.59
C GLY A 12 15.64 -26.93 -32.46
N SER A 13 16.52 -26.35 -31.63
CA SER A 13 16.12 -25.38 -30.59
C SER A 13 17.17 -24.28 -30.40
N MET A 14 17.78 -23.85 -31.51
CA MET A 14 18.77 -22.77 -31.50
C MET A 14 18.11 -21.44 -31.14
N VAL A 15 18.68 -20.71 -30.18
CA VAL A 15 18.20 -19.38 -29.77
C VAL A 15 19.26 -18.33 -30.02
N PHE A 16 18.83 -17.12 -30.37
CA PHE A 16 19.71 -15.95 -30.44
C PHE A 16 19.82 -15.30 -29.06
N LYS A 17 21.04 -14.96 -28.67
CA LYS A 17 21.34 -14.22 -27.45
C LYS A 17 22.06 -12.92 -27.79
N TYR A 18 21.83 -11.91 -26.97
CA TYR A 18 22.42 -10.59 -27.10
C TYR A 18 22.99 -10.16 -25.75
N LYS A 19 24.21 -9.62 -25.75
CA LYS A 19 24.79 -8.98 -24.56
C LYS A 19 24.45 -7.51 -24.58
N LEU A 20 23.74 -7.04 -23.56
CA LEU A 20 23.41 -5.63 -23.39
C LEU A 20 24.32 -5.03 -22.32
N GLN A 21 24.94 -3.91 -22.63
CA GLN A 21 25.68 -3.08 -21.68
C GLN A 21 24.90 -1.79 -21.40
N ARG A 22 24.74 -1.45 -20.13
CA ARG A 22 24.12 -0.19 -19.71
C ARG A 22 24.99 0.99 -20.12
N ILE A 23 24.37 2.08 -20.56
CA ILE A 23 25.11 3.29 -20.95
C ILE A 23 25.61 3.98 -19.66
N PRO A 24 26.91 4.34 -19.57
CA PRO A 24 27.44 5.06 -18.41
C PRO A 24 26.74 6.39 -18.16
N GLY A 25 26.69 6.83 -16.90
CA GLY A 25 26.11 8.12 -16.51
C GLY A 25 24.58 8.14 -16.35
N GLN A 26 23.88 7.05 -16.64
CA GLN A 26 22.45 6.93 -16.32
C GLN A 26 22.25 6.75 -14.79
N PRO A 27 21.15 7.28 -14.19
CA PRO A 27 20.86 7.11 -12.76
C PRO A 27 20.87 5.65 -12.30
N GLU A 28 21.13 5.36 -11.03
CA GLU A 28 21.14 3.97 -10.54
C GLU A 28 19.83 3.23 -10.85
N LEU A 29 19.92 1.93 -11.17
CA LEU A 29 18.71 1.14 -11.44
C LEU A 29 17.89 1.02 -10.16
N ALA A 30 16.59 1.31 -10.22
CA ALA A 30 15.68 1.21 -9.07
C ALA A 30 15.75 -0.17 -8.38
N LEU A 31 15.98 -1.24 -9.16
CA LEU A 31 16.12 -2.60 -8.62
C LEU A 31 17.36 -2.78 -7.72
N HIS A 32 18.46 -2.06 -8.00
CA HIS A 32 19.67 -2.11 -7.18
C HIS A 32 19.44 -1.38 -5.86
N ALA A 33 18.86 -0.19 -5.89
CA ALA A 33 18.46 0.55 -4.69
C ALA A 33 17.50 -0.25 -3.77
N VAL A 34 16.52 -0.95 -4.34
CA VAL A 34 15.59 -1.81 -3.57
C VAL A 34 16.30 -3.04 -3.00
N LYS A 35 17.31 -3.60 -3.69
CA LYS A 35 18.07 -4.75 -3.19
C LYS A 35 19.00 -4.37 -2.04
N GLU A 36 19.64 -3.21 -2.10
CA GLU A 36 20.52 -2.72 -1.03
C GLU A 36 19.72 -2.44 0.25
N THR A 37 18.58 -1.77 0.13
CA THR A 37 17.68 -1.49 1.27
C THR A 37 17.09 -2.76 1.90
N ARG A 38 16.84 -3.82 1.13
CA ARG A 38 16.32 -5.11 1.64
C ARG A 38 17.38 -6.03 2.24
N LYS A 39 18.63 -5.96 1.79
CA LYS A 39 19.71 -6.87 2.23
C LYS A 39 20.51 -6.33 3.42
N SER A 40 20.50 -5.02 3.64
CA SER A 40 21.30 -4.45 4.72
C SER A 40 20.66 -4.73 6.09
N LYS A 41 21.46 -5.30 7.00
CA LYS A 41 21.11 -5.41 8.44
C LYS A 41 21.11 -4.05 9.14
N VAL A 42 21.80 -3.06 8.56
CA VAL A 42 21.93 -1.70 9.08
C VAL A 42 21.45 -0.74 8.01
N ARG A 43 20.33 -0.06 8.25
CA ARG A 43 19.86 0.99 7.34
C ARG A 43 20.70 2.23 7.58
N GLU A 44 21.49 2.62 6.59
CA GLU A 44 22.26 3.86 6.63
C GLU A 44 21.31 5.04 6.88
N GLY A 45 21.72 5.97 7.74
CA GLY A 45 20.92 7.12 8.12
C GLY A 45 19.70 6.81 9.00
N LEU A 46 19.57 5.62 9.59
CA LEU A 46 18.46 5.31 10.48
C LEU A 46 18.49 6.19 11.74
N CYS A 47 17.56 7.13 11.85
CA CYS A 47 17.44 8.03 13.00
C CYS A 47 16.57 7.43 14.11
N LEU A 48 15.41 6.88 13.72
CA LEU A 48 14.42 6.29 14.61
C LEU A 48 13.87 5.00 13.99
N PRO A 49 13.87 3.88 14.73
CA PRO A 49 13.37 2.61 14.20
C PRO A 49 11.85 2.61 14.01
N ASP A 50 11.11 3.34 14.83
CA ASP A 50 9.66 3.45 14.73
C ASP A 50 9.15 4.76 15.35
N ILE A 51 8.63 5.67 14.53
CA ILE A 51 7.99 6.91 15.03
C ILE A 51 6.62 6.67 15.63
N SER A 52 5.96 5.55 15.29
CA SER A 52 4.65 5.20 15.84
C SER A 52 4.76 4.57 17.23
N GLN A 53 5.96 4.20 17.67
CA GLN A 53 6.22 3.52 18.94
C GLN A 53 5.36 2.26 19.13
N GLY A 54 5.19 1.47 18.08
CA GLY A 54 4.36 0.26 18.06
C GLY A 54 2.86 0.50 17.91
N SER A 55 2.41 1.75 17.73
CA SER A 55 1.00 2.06 17.51
C SER A 55 0.50 1.59 16.14
N GLU A 56 1.40 1.49 15.16
CA GLU A 56 1.12 0.91 13.85
C GLU A 56 1.54 -0.56 13.81
N ARG A 57 0.82 -1.37 13.02
CA ARG A 57 1.14 -2.80 12.86
C ARG A 57 2.53 -3.02 12.23
N ILE A 58 2.95 -2.12 11.36
CA ILE A 58 4.25 -2.15 10.69
C ILE A 58 5.03 -0.91 11.14
N PRO A 59 6.24 -1.07 11.70
CA PRO A 59 7.06 0.06 12.16
C PRO A 59 7.31 1.09 11.06
N ILE A 60 7.20 2.37 11.41
CA ILE A 60 7.49 3.49 10.49
C ILE A 60 8.88 4.03 10.82
N CYS A 61 9.89 3.60 10.07
CA CYS A 61 11.27 4.04 10.27
C CYS A 61 11.50 5.47 9.73
N VAL A 62 12.33 6.24 10.42
CA VAL A 62 12.85 7.53 9.92
C VAL A 62 14.29 7.37 9.50
N ILE A 63 14.57 7.74 8.26
CA ILE A 63 15.89 7.70 7.64
C ILE A 63 16.26 9.12 7.21
N ASN A 64 17.42 9.60 7.65
CA ASN A 64 18.05 10.83 7.21
C ASN A 64 19.50 10.54 6.86
N THR A 65 19.87 10.76 5.60
CA THR A 65 21.23 10.53 5.08
C THR A 65 21.96 11.83 4.76
N ILE A 66 21.42 12.99 5.19
CA ILE A 66 21.95 14.32 4.84
C ILE A 66 22.66 14.95 6.04
N ASP A 67 22.05 14.89 7.21
CA ASP A 67 22.55 15.48 8.46
C ASP A 67 22.10 14.67 9.69
N ASP A 68 22.43 15.16 10.88
CA ASP A 68 22.10 14.52 12.17
C ASP A 68 20.75 14.97 12.75
N MET A 69 19.92 15.69 11.98
CA MET A 69 18.62 16.16 12.47
C MET A 69 17.64 15.00 12.68
N ARG A 70 16.84 15.14 13.75
CA ARG A 70 15.74 14.22 14.09
C ARG A 70 14.40 14.94 13.96
N PRO A 71 13.29 14.19 13.76
CA PRO A 71 11.96 14.77 13.81
C PRO A 71 11.74 15.54 15.10
N ALA A 72 11.07 16.69 15.02
CA ALA A 72 10.63 17.42 16.21
C ALA A 72 9.73 16.51 17.07
N PRO A 73 9.71 16.65 18.41
CA PRO A 73 8.84 15.84 19.26
C PRO A 73 7.37 16.07 18.92
N PHE A 74 6.62 14.99 18.75
CA PHE A 74 5.17 15.00 18.62
C PHE A 74 4.57 13.71 19.19
N GLU A 75 3.29 13.74 19.53
CA GLU A 75 2.54 12.56 19.93
C GLU A 75 1.95 11.89 18.68
N TYR A 76 2.37 10.65 18.41
CA TYR A 76 1.83 9.88 17.30
C TYR A 76 0.43 9.36 17.67
N ILE A 77 -0.56 9.67 16.84
CA ILE A 77 -1.94 9.19 17.02
C ILE A 77 -2.38 8.39 15.80
N THR A 78 -3.10 7.29 16.03
CA THR A 78 -3.66 6.43 14.97
C THR A 78 -5.14 6.68 14.73
N LYS A 79 -5.77 7.52 15.57
CA LYS A 79 -7.20 7.80 15.54
C LYS A 79 -7.44 9.29 15.53
N VAL A 80 -8.40 9.71 14.71
CA VAL A 80 -8.84 11.11 14.66
C VAL A 80 -9.45 11.49 16.01
N ILE A 81 -8.94 12.59 16.59
CA ILE A 81 -9.49 13.22 17.77
C ILE A 81 -10.60 14.16 17.32
N TYR A 82 -11.84 13.87 17.73
CA TYR A 82 -12.98 14.72 17.45
C TYR A 82 -13.21 15.70 18.60
N PRO A 83 -13.73 16.91 18.33
CA PRO A 83 -14.12 17.83 19.40
C PRO A 83 -15.16 17.20 20.35
N PRO A 84 -15.18 17.58 21.64
CA PRO A 84 -16.09 16.98 22.62
C PRO A 84 -17.58 17.10 22.28
N TRP A 85 -17.95 18.11 21.50
CA TRP A 85 -19.34 18.36 21.07
C TRP A 85 -19.76 17.52 19.85
N TYR A 86 -18.86 16.77 19.23
CA TYR A 86 -19.17 15.97 18.05
C TYR A 86 -19.73 14.60 18.45
N GLU A 87 -21.02 14.40 18.22
CA GLU A 87 -21.68 13.10 18.38
C GLU A 87 -21.45 12.22 17.15
N LYS A 88 -20.68 11.14 17.33
CA LYS A 88 -20.55 10.07 16.33
C LYS A 88 -21.84 9.26 16.27
N LYS A 89 -22.79 9.68 15.43
CA LYS A 89 -23.94 8.83 15.11
C LYS A 89 -23.49 7.68 14.22
N PRO A 90 -23.69 6.40 14.63
CA PRO A 90 -23.35 5.26 13.79
C PRO A 90 -24.12 5.37 12.47
N PRO A 91 -23.44 5.29 11.31
CA PRO A 91 -24.14 5.27 10.04
C PRO A 91 -24.90 3.96 9.90
N THR A 92 -26.08 3.99 9.25
CA THR A 92 -26.77 2.75 8.86
C THR A 92 -25.89 1.94 7.91
N GLY A 93 -25.62 0.69 8.27
CA GLY A 93 -24.88 -0.28 7.44
C GLY A 93 -25.79 -1.14 6.58
N CYS A 94 -25.19 -1.97 5.73
CA CYS A 94 -25.90 -2.98 4.94
C CYS A 94 -26.06 -4.29 5.71
N ASP A 95 -27.05 -5.09 5.30
CA ASP A 95 -27.36 -6.42 5.87
C ASP A 95 -26.67 -7.57 5.12
N CYS A 96 -25.77 -7.27 4.17
CA CYS A 96 -25.02 -8.28 3.42
C CYS A 96 -24.27 -9.22 4.38
N THR A 97 -24.37 -10.53 4.17
CA THR A 97 -23.78 -11.58 5.03
C THR A 97 -22.59 -12.30 4.42
N ASN A 98 -22.27 -12.04 3.14
CA ASN A 98 -21.17 -12.70 2.43
C ASN A 98 -20.37 -11.70 1.57
N GLY A 99 -19.98 -10.58 2.19
CA GLY A 99 -19.34 -9.47 1.50
C GLY A 99 -20.32 -8.58 0.73
N CYS A 100 -19.85 -7.40 0.34
CA CYS A 100 -20.60 -6.43 -0.46
C CYS A 100 -20.15 -6.49 -1.91
N SER A 101 -20.82 -7.31 -2.71
CA SER A 101 -20.55 -7.47 -4.15
C SER A 101 -21.74 -7.08 -5.04
N ASP A 102 -22.96 -7.05 -4.49
CA ASP A 102 -24.17 -6.66 -5.21
C ASP A 102 -24.31 -5.13 -5.22
N SER A 103 -24.08 -4.53 -6.39
CA SER A 103 -24.11 -3.08 -6.57
C SER A 103 -25.51 -2.46 -6.46
N ILE A 104 -26.57 -3.28 -6.51
CA ILE A 104 -27.97 -2.84 -6.51
C ILE A 104 -28.58 -3.02 -5.13
N LYS A 105 -28.36 -4.16 -4.48
CA LYS A 105 -28.99 -4.47 -3.18
C LYS A 105 -28.21 -3.95 -1.98
N CYS A 106 -26.89 -3.83 -2.09
CA CYS A 106 -26.08 -3.39 -0.96
C CYS A 106 -26.28 -1.89 -0.69
N ALA A 107 -26.78 -1.54 0.50
CA ALA A 107 -26.96 -0.14 0.90
C ALA A 107 -25.65 0.68 0.85
N CYS A 108 -24.49 0.05 1.11
CA CYS A 108 -23.19 0.71 0.98
C CYS A 108 -22.80 0.98 -0.48
N ALA A 109 -23.07 0.03 -1.39
CA ALA A 109 -22.82 0.24 -2.82
C ALA A 109 -23.73 1.34 -3.39
N VAL A 110 -25.00 1.37 -2.99
CA VAL A 110 -25.95 2.43 -3.37
C VAL A 110 -25.46 3.81 -2.92
N LYS A 111 -24.90 3.94 -1.71
CA LYS A 111 -24.26 5.19 -1.25
C LYS A 111 -23.08 5.62 -2.12
N ASN A 112 -22.39 4.68 -2.75
CA ASN A 112 -21.31 4.93 -3.71
C ASN A 112 -21.80 5.16 -5.15
N GLY A 113 -23.10 5.32 -5.38
CA GLY A 113 -23.69 5.53 -6.71
C GLY A 113 -24.08 4.24 -7.44
N GLY A 114 -24.25 3.13 -6.70
CA GLY A 114 -24.55 1.82 -7.30
C GLY A 114 -23.32 1.16 -7.90
N GLU A 115 -22.15 1.41 -7.32
CA GLU A 115 -20.86 0.90 -7.75
C GLU A 115 -20.04 0.43 -6.56
N ILE A 116 -19.12 -0.50 -6.78
CA ILE A 116 -18.12 -0.89 -5.80
C ILE A 116 -16.83 -0.09 -6.08
N PRO A 117 -16.38 0.77 -5.15
CA PRO A 117 -15.26 1.69 -5.39
C PRO A 117 -13.89 0.99 -5.42
N PHE A 118 -13.83 -0.29 -5.09
CA PHE A 118 -12.61 -1.10 -5.05
C PHE A 118 -12.74 -2.34 -5.95
N ASN A 119 -11.63 -2.75 -6.56
CA ASN A 119 -11.55 -4.06 -7.22
C ASN A 119 -11.36 -5.20 -6.21
N PHE A 120 -11.37 -6.45 -6.68
CA PHE A 120 -11.22 -7.63 -5.82
C PHE A 120 -9.86 -7.72 -5.08
N ASN A 121 -8.86 -6.94 -5.48
CA ASN A 121 -7.56 -6.86 -4.81
C ASN A 121 -7.48 -5.69 -3.80
N GLY A 122 -8.59 -4.97 -3.58
CA GLY A 122 -8.66 -3.82 -2.67
C GLY A 122 -8.09 -2.53 -3.26
N ALA A 123 -7.74 -2.49 -4.55
CA ALA A 123 -7.28 -1.25 -5.17
C ALA A 123 -8.49 -0.37 -5.53
N ILE A 124 -8.37 0.93 -5.27
CA ILE A 124 -9.36 1.92 -5.67
C ILE A 124 -9.50 1.93 -7.21
N VAL A 125 -10.74 1.90 -7.70
CA VAL A 125 -11.03 1.87 -9.15
C VAL A 125 -10.84 3.26 -9.75
N GLU A 126 -11.38 4.27 -9.06
CA GLU A 126 -11.29 5.67 -9.47
C GLU A 126 -11.37 6.61 -8.27
N ALA A 127 -10.80 7.81 -8.41
CA ALA A 127 -10.90 8.83 -7.37
C ALA A 127 -12.32 9.39 -7.29
N LYS A 128 -12.91 9.37 -6.09
CA LYS A 128 -14.21 9.97 -5.79
C LYS A 128 -14.08 11.00 -4.67
N PRO A 129 -14.91 12.07 -4.64
CA PRO A 129 -14.89 13.05 -3.56
C PRO A 129 -15.14 12.42 -2.18
N LEU A 130 -15.93 11.34 -2.13
CA LEU A 130 -16.24 10.58 -0.93
C LEU A 130 -16.48 9.12 -1.29
N ILE A 131 -15.96 8.22 -0.46
CA ILE A 131 -16.17 6.78 -0.54
C ILE A 131 -16.86 6.31 0.74
N TYR A 132 -17.89 5.49 0.59
CA TYR A 132 -18.59 4.87 1.72
C TYR A 132 -18.13 3.43 1.87
N GLU A 133 -17.27 3.19 2.85
CA GLU A 133 -16.85 1.84 3.23
C GLU A 133 -17.87 1.18 4.16
N CYS A 134 -17.78 -0.15 4.27
CA CYS A 134 -18.50 -0.87 5.31
C CYS A 134 -17.89 -0.55 6.68
N GLY A 135 -18.74 -0.26 7.66
CA GLY A 135 -18.33 -0.01 9.04
C GLY A 135 -18.93 -1.02 10.01
N PRO A 136 -18.78 -0.79 11.32
CA PRO A 136 -19.28 -1.68 12.38
C PRO A 136 -20.78 -2.00 12.30
N SER A 137 -21.58 -1.12 11.69
CA SER A 137 -23.02 -1.34 11.52
C SER A 137 -23.38 -2.21 10.31
N CYS A 138 -22.41 -2.70 9.53
CA CYS A 138 -22.64 -3.64 8.43
C CYS A 138 -22.50 -5.09 8.92
N SER A 139 -23.47 -5.95 8.62
CA SER A 139 -23.53 -7.32 9.15
C SER A 139 -22.26 -8.15 8.89
N PHE A 140 -21.79 -8.19 7.64
CA PHE A 140 -20.57 -8.94 7.29
C PHE A 140 -19.29 -8.38 7.94
N TYR A 141 -19.20 -7.06 8.10
CA TYR A 141 -18.03 -6.44 8.72
C TYR A 141 -17.94 -6.81 10.20
N ALA A 142 -19.06 -6.71 10.93
CA ALA A 142 -19.13 -7.11 12.34
C ALA A 142 -18.74 -8.58 12.53
N MET A 143 -19.19 -9.48 11.65
CA MET A 143 -18.85 -10.91 11.72
C MET A 143 -17.35 -11.22 11.62
N ILE A 144 -16.58 -10.43 10.86
CA ILE A 144 -15.14 -10.68 10.63
C ILE A 144 -14.26 -9.98 11.68
N HIS A 145 -14.71 -8.85 12.21
CA HIS A 145 -13.87 -7.97 13.04
C HIS A 145 -14.23 -7.97 14.53
N GLU A 146 -15.38 -8.52 14.92
CA GLU A 146 -15.80 -8.66 16.33
C GLU A 146 -15.75 -10.12 16.85
N GLY A 147 -15.28 -11.06 16.01
CA GLY A 147 -15.08 -12.48 16.34
C GLY A 147 -13.67 -12.84 16.81
#